data_AF-A0AAN6Z1N8-F1
#
_entry.id   AF-A0AAN6Z1N8-F1
#
_cell.length_a   1.000
_cell.length_b   1.000
_cell.length_c   1.000
_cell.angle_alpha   90.00
_cell.angle_beta   90.00
_cell.angle_gamma   90.00
#
_symmetry.space_group_name_H-M   'P 1'
#
loop_
_entity.id
_entity.type
_entity.pdbx_description
1 polymer ?
#
loop_
_entity_poly.entity_id
_entity_poly.type
_entity_poly.pdbx_seq_one_letter_code
_entity_poly.pdbx_strand_id
1 'polypeptide(L)'
;MPLNATVHFHGIEMHLTPWSDGVPGVTQRHIQPGNSFNYKWTATQYGSYWYHGHQSGQLDDGLYGAIIIRPGKDQPTPFSLITTDKNALKAIERAAAGSQPLMVFDFRHMPSQDIAVITKAAGIELPCYDSLLFNGKGSVDCWSPEYIAFVLTSDQKTYLGLGNATSFTAKGCLPGKVIADVIAAGYPTNLSAVPSDIFDTCTPSNGTKEVITVTKKPGDHEKWVALDVIGTFGLVTVSFSIDGLSMYIYAVDGEYIKPQLVEAITVTNGDRYSVLVRLTEAQPGDYPIRIASVATAQLLAASATLSYHVETRGDAQNIPSPTRYIQDNGLPTSSSVTCRNEAALMAAFNGPRWLIGASTATPSLHT
;
A
#
# COMPACT_ATOMS: atom_id res chain seq x y z
N MET A 1 -20.55 -1.73 17.24
CA MET A 1 -19.34 -2.48 17.63
C MET A 1 -19.32 -2.66 19.14
N PRO A 2 -18.74 -3.75 19.68
CA PRO A 2 -18.66 -3.98 21.13
C PRO A 2 -17.68 -3.04 21.84
N LEU A 3 -16.84 -2.33 21.07
CA LEU A 3 -15.84 -1.38 21.55
C LEU A 3 -16.15 0.04 21.03
N ASN A 4 -15.54 1.03 21.69
CA ASN A 4 -15.48 2.42 21.20
C ASN A 4 -14.87 2.47 19.81
N ALA A 5 -15.35 3.37 18.95
CA ALA A 5 -14.80 3.53 17.61
C ALA A 5 -14.81 4.99 17.14
N THR A 6 -13.94 5.29 16.18
CA THR A 6 -14.01 6.45 15.31
C THR A 6 -13.48 6.06 13.93
N VAL A 7 -13.83 6.81 12.90
CA VAL A 7 -13.35 6.58 11.53
C VAL A 7 -12.73 7.86 11.03
N HIS A 8 -11.45 7.80 10.69
CA HIS A 8 -10.72 8.90 10.04
C HIS A 8 -10.71 8.70 8.52
N PHE A 9 -10.73 9.80 7.78
CA PHE A 9 -10.70 9.81 6.32
C PHE A 9 -9.34 10.35 5.88
N HIS A 10 -8.39 9.44 5.77
CA HIS A 10 -6.98 9.74 5.57
C HIS A 10 -6.75 10.56 4.30
N GLY A 11 -6.10 11.71 4.48
CA GLY A 11 -5.76 12.66 3.43
C GLY A 11 -6.89 13.59 3.00
N ILE A 12 -8.13 13.41 3.49
CA ILE A 12 -9.24 14.33 3.20
C ILE A 12 -9.06 15.61 4.03
N GLU A 13 -9.04 16.77 3.36
CA GLU A 13 -8.78 18.09 3.99
C GLU A 13 -9.77 18.51 5.08
N MET A 14 -10.96 17.90 5.13
CA MET A 14 -12.04 18.26 6.05
C MET A 14 -12.41 19.76 6.02
N HIS A 15 -12.35 20.38 4.83
CA HIS A 15 -12.60 21.80 4.65
C HIS A 15 -13.94 22.23 5.24
N LEU A 16 -13.89 23.14 6.23
CA LEU A 16 -15.04 23.65 6.99
C LEU A 16 -15.86 22.58 7.74
N THR A 17 -15.36 21.36 7.87
CA THR A 17 -16.01 20.25 8.58
C THR A 17 -15.04 19.49 9.50
N PRO A 18 -14.23 20.18 10.33
CA PRO A 18 -13.19 19.52 11.13
C PRO A 18 -13.74 18.48 12.11
N TRP A 19 -14.99 18.63 12.58
CA TRP A 19 -15.65 17.65 13.45
C TRP A 19 -15.96 16.30 12.79
N SER A 20 -15.80 16.17 11.47
CA SER A 20 -15.95 14.90 10.74
C SER A 20 -14.62 14.19 10.48
N ASP A 21 -13.54 14.67 11.06
CA ASP A 21 -12.20 14.13 10.83
C ASP A 21 -11.95 12.79 11.54
N GLY A 22 -12.70 12.46 12.61
CA GLY A 22 -12.62 11.11 13.19
C GLY A 22 -11.52 10.87 14.21
N VAL A 23 -10.84 11.90 14.70
CA VAL A 23 -9.73 11.76 15.65
C VAL A 23 -10.25 11.92 17.09
N PRO A 24 -10.27 10.83 17.90
CA PRO A 24 -10.82 10.87 19.24
C PRO A 24 -9.97 11.74 20.16
N GLY A 25 -10.62 12.65 20.90
CA GLY A 25 -9.95 13.59 21.79
C GLY A 25 -9.45 14.87 21.12
N VAL A 26 -9.48 14.94 19.78
CA VAL A 26 -9.12 16.15 19.01
C VAL A 26 -10.35 16.73 18.33
N THR A 27 -10.93 16.00 17.37
CA THR A 27 -12.04 16.50 16.56
C THR A 27 -13.40 15.96 16.99
N GLN A 28 -13.42 14.83 17.71
CA GLN A 28 -14.64 14.27 18.29
C GLN A 28 -14.39 13.42 19.54
N ARG A 29 -15.47 13.02 20.21
CA ARG A 29 -15.44 11.92 21.19
C ARG A 29 -15.62 10.58 20.49
N HIS A 30 -15.25 9.50 21.17
CA HIS A 30 -15.52 8.14 20.71
C HIS A 30 -17.01 7.89 20.45
N ILE A 31 -17.32 7.18 19.38
CA ILE A 31 -18.64 6.58 19.16
C ILE A 31 -18.74 5.40 20.12
N GLN A 32 -19.62 5.50 21.11
CA GLN A 32 -19.84 4.45 22.11
C GLN A 32 -20.51 3.21 21.48
N PRO A 33 -20.33 2.01 22.06
CA PRO A 33 -21.08 0.84 21.66
C PRO A 33 -22.59 1.10 21.58
N GLY A 34 -23.21 0.69 20.49
CA GLY A 34 -24.65 0.90 20.23
C GLY A 34 -25.04 2.28 19.70
N ASN A 35 -24.13 3.26 19.70
CA ASN A 35 -24.39 4.61 19.21
C ASN A 35 -24.01 4.77 17.74
N SER A 36 -24.35 5.93 17.17
CA SER A 36 -24.04 6.31 15.79
C SER A 36 -23.53 7.74 15.73
N PHE A 37 -22.72 8.02 14.72
CA PHE A 37 -22.24 9.36 14.38
C PHE A 37 -22.31 9.53 12.87
N ASN A 38 -22.73 10.71 12.42
CA ASN A 38 -22.85 11.01 10.99
C ASN A 38 -21.67 11.89 10.56
N TYR A 39 -20.75 11.30 9.80
CA TYR A 39 -19.64 12.02 9.17
C TYR A 39 -20.15 12.74 7.93
N LYS A 40 -19.99 14.07 7.89
CA LYS A 40 -20.40 14.89 6.75
C LYS A 40 -19.29 15.85 6.39
N TRP A 41 -18.66 15.60 5.25
CA TRP A 41 -17.63 16.42 4.65
C TRP A 41 -17.90 16.58 3.14
N THR A 42 -17.28 17.58 2.53
CA THR A 42 -17.36 17.82 1.08
C THR A 42 -16.04 17.41 0.45
N ALA A 43 -16.11 16.67 -0.66
CA ALA A 43 -14.94 16.32 -1.46
C ALA A 43 -14.45 17.58 -2.22
N THR A 44 -13.51 18.31 -1.63
CA THR A 44 -12.89 19.52 -2.23
C THR A 44 -11.71 19.21 -3.14
N GLN A 45 -11.20 17.98 -3.05
CA GLN A 45 -10.02 17.46 -3.74
C GLN A 45 -10.40 16.24 -4.61
N TYR A 46 -9.45 15.73 -5.40
CA TYR A 46 -9.61 14.51 -6.20
C TYR A 46 -8.43 13.56 -5.97
N GLY A 47 -8.55 12.32 -6.42
CA GLY A 47 -7.52 11.29 -6.33
C GLY A 47 -7.90 10.14 -5.40
N SER A 48 -6.88 9.46 -4.89
CA SER A 48 -7.03 8.19 -4.17
C SER A 48 -6.67 8.39 -2.70
N TYR A 49 -7.65 8.05 -1.86
CA TYR A 49 -7.65 8.22 -0.41
C TYR A 49 -8.18 6.93 0.22
N TRP A 50 -8.31 6.93 1.54
CA TRP A 50 -8.85 5.80 2.27
C TRP A 50 -9.43 6.27 3.60
N TYR A 51 -10.26 5.44 4.22
CA TYR A 51 -10.67 5.61 5.61
C TYR A 51 -10.14 4.47 6.44
N HIS A 52 -9.97 4.72 7.74
CA HIS A 52 -9.65 3.68 8.70
C HIS A 52 -10.16 3.97 10.10
N GLY A 53 -10.23 2.92 10.92
CA GLY A 53 -10.42 3.03 12.35
C GLY A 53 -9.31 3.88 12.95
N HIS A 54 -9.68 4.93 13.67
CA HIS A 54 -8.72 5.84 14.30
C HIS A 54 -8.78 5.75 15.84
N GLN A 55 -9.24 4.60 16.32
CA GLN A 55 -9.29 4.25 17.73
C GLN A 55 -8.47 3.00 17.98
N SER A 56 -7.39 3.14 18.78
CA SER A 56 -6.49 2.04 19.15
C SER A 56 -6.05 1.24 17.90
N GLY A 57 -5.94 -0.08 17.96
CA GLY A 57 -5.53 -0.92 16.83
C GLY A 57 -6.68 -1.36 15.91
N GLN A 58 -7.77 -0.60 15.80
CA GLN A 58 -8.88 -0.98 14.91
C GLN A 58 -8.49 -1.08 13.43
N LEU A 59 -7.47 -0.33 13.00
CA LEU A 59 -6.84 -0.49 11.70
C LEU A 59 -6.30 -1.91 11.53
N ASP A 60 -5.50 -2.38 12.49
CA ASP A 60 -4.88 -3.72 12.51
C ASP A 60 -5.94 -4.84 12.45
N ASP A 61 -7.12 -4.60 13.04
CA ASP A 61 -8.24 -5.55 13.06
C ASP A 61 -9.13 -5.50 11.79
N GLY A 62 -8.78 -4.69 10.79
CA GLY A 62 -9.46 -4.68 9.48
C GLY A 62 -10.46 -3.56 9.25
N LEU A 63 -10.54 -2.54 10.11
CA LEU A 63 -11.41 -1.38 9.87
C LEU A 63 -10.72 -0.38 8.92
N TYR A 64 -10.83 -0.62 7.61
CA TYR A 64 -10.33 0.30 6.58
C TYR A 64 -11.05 0.12 5.23
N GLY A 65 -10.88 1.09 4.32
CA GLY A 65 -11.35 0.97 2.95
C GLY A 65 -10.96 2.14 2.05
N ALA A 66 -10.93 1.92 0.74
CA ALA A 66 -10.54 2.94 -0.23
C ALA A 66 -11.63 4.02 -0.43
N ILE A 67 -11.18 5.23 -0.71
CA ILE A 67 -12.01 6.38 -1.12
C ILE A 67 -11.40 6.92 -2.41
N ILE A 68 -12.14 6.83 -3.51
CA ILE A 68 -11.70 7.38 -4.79
C ILE A 68 -12.58 8.58 -5.14
N ILE A 69 -11.96 9.74 -5.25
CA ILE A 69 -12.63 10.96 -5.68
C ILE A 69 -12.21 11.25 -7.12
N ARG A 70 -13.14 11.15 -8.06
CA ARG A 70 -12.84 11.37 -9.47
C ARG A 70 -12.54 12.84 -9.74
N PRO A 71 -11.53 13.17 -10.57
CA PRO A 71 -11.28 14.54 -10.99
C PRO A 71 -12.47 15.09 -11.78
N GLY A 72 -12.65 16.40 -11.74
CA GLY A 72 -13.58 17.10 -12.62
C GLY A 72 -13.18 16.95 -14.09
N LYS A 73 -14.14 17.07 -15.02
CA LYS A 73 -13.90 16.90 -16.46
C LYS A 73 -12.83 17.84 -17.03
N ASP A 74 -12.72 19.04 -16.47
CA ASP A 74 -11.81 20.09 -16.92
C ASP A 74 -10.48 20.09 -16.15
N GLN A 75 -10.26 19.12 -15.25
CA GLN A 75 -9.03 19.04 -14.47
C GLN A 75 -7.84 18.75 -15.40
N PRO A 76 -6.80 19.59 -15.42
CA PRO A 76 -5.61 19.30 -16.21
C PRO A 76 -4.93 18.02 -15.74
N THR A 77 -4.57 17.14 -16.68
CA THR A 77 -3.90 15.87 -16.40
C THR A 77 -2.47 15.86 -16.94
N PRO A 78 -1.56 15.06 -16.34
CA PRO A 78 -0.17 15.00 -16.77
C PRO A 78 0.07 14.05 -17.97
N PHE A 79 -0.98 13.43 -18.53
CA PHE A 79 -0.83 12.28 -19.43
C PHE A 79 -0.18 12.62 -20.79
N SER A 80 -0.23 13.88 -21.23
CA SER A 80 0.50 14.33 -22.43
C SER A 80 2.02 14.32 -22.25
N LEU A 81 2.52 14.20 -21.01
CA LEU A 81 3.95 14.02 -20.71
C LEU A 81 4.40 12.56 -20.90
N ILE A 82 3.46 11.61 -20.96
CA ILE A 82 3.74 10.18 -21.20
C ILE A 82 3.78 9.88 -22.71
N THR A 83 2.88 10.49 -23.49
CA THR A 83 2.74 10.22 -24.92
C THR A 83 2.17 11.40 -25.69
N THR A 84 2.57 11.52 -26.96
CA THR A 84 1.98 12.45 -27.93
C THR A 84 0.97 11.78 -28.87
N ASP A 85 0.86 10.45 -28.83
CA ASP A 85 -0.12 9.72 -29.64
C ASP A 85 -1.54 9.91 -29.08
N LYS A 86 -2.47 10.33 -29.94
CA LYS A 86 -3.83 10.68 -29.54
C LYS A 86 -4.65 9.47 -29.08
N ASN A 87 -4.39 8.27 -29.62
CA ASN A 87 -5.12 7.07 -29.24
C ASN A 87 -4.60 6.53 -27.90
N ALA A 88 -3.28 6.59 -27.70
CA ALA A 88 -2.62 6.26 -26.45
C ALA A 88 -3.08 7.18 -25.32
N LEU A 89 -3.12 8.49 -25.56
CA LEU A 89 -3.60 9.47 -24.58
C LEU A 89 -5.04 9.15 -24.14
N LYS A 90 -5.95 8.88 -25.09
CA LYS A 90 -7.33 8.47 -24.79
C LYS A 90 -7.40 7.12 -24.03
N ALA A 91 -6.48 6.21 -24.30
CA ALA A 91 -6.42 4.93 -23.58
C ALA A 91 -5.95 5.14 -22.14
N ILE A 92 -4.95 5.99 -21.92
CA ILE A 92 -4.46 6.39 -20.59
C ILE A 92 -5.56 7.10 -19.79
N GLU A 93 -6.22 8.10 -20.38
CA GLU A 93 -7.32 8.83 -19.73
C GLU A 93 -8.46 7.89 -19.31
N ARG A 94 -8.82 6.93 -20.16
CA ARG A 94 -9.82 5.90 -19.82
C ARG A 94 -9.35 4.98 -18.70
N ALA A 95 -8.08 4.59 -18.71
CA ALA A 95 -7.51 3.77 -17.65
C ALA A 95 -7.51 4.52 -16.31
N ALA A 96 -7.03 5.75 -16.28
CA ALA A 96 -7.01 6.59 -15.08
C ALA A 96 -8.41 6.90 -14.53
N ALA A 97 -9.40 7.15 -15.41
CA ALA A 97 -10.79 7.37 -14.99
C ALA A 97 -11.44 6.11 -14.37
N GLY A 98 -10.92 4.94 -14.71
CA GLY A 98 -11.32 3.62 -14.19
C GLY A 98 -10.25 2.98 -13.31
N SER A 99 -9.45 3.78 -12.59
CA SER A 99 -8.43 3.26 -11.68
C SER A 99 -9.04 2.30 -10.66
N GLN A 100 -8.30 1.24 -10.35
CA GLN A 100 -8.73 0.22 -9.39
C GLN A 100 -7.93 0.37 -8.10
N PRO A 101 -8.58 0.48 -6.94
CA PRO A 101 -7.89 0.44 -5.65
C PRO A 101 -7.20 -0.92 -5.45
N LEU A 102 -5.92 -0.86 -5.09
CA LEU A 102 -5.12 -2.00 -4.66
C LEU A 102 -4.56 -1.69 -3.28
N MET A 103 -5.33 -2.02 -2.25
CA MET A 103 -4.94 -1.84 -0.86
C MET A 103 -3.94 -2.94 -0.47
N VAL A 104 -2.82 -2.53 0.11
CA VAL A 104 -1.80 -3.43 0.66
C VAL A 104 -1.71 -3.25 2.17
N PHE A 105 -1.73 -4.37 2.89
CA PHE A 105 -1.93 -4.40 4.34
C PHE A 105 -1.09 -5.49 5.00
N ASP A 106 -0.62 -5.27 6.22
CA ASP A 106 0.03 -6.25 7.08
C ASP A 106 -0.95 -6.79 8.13
N PHE A 107 -1.14 -8.10 8.17
CA PHE A 107 -2.21 -8.70 8.95
C PHE A 107 -1.68 -9.56 10.10
N ARG A 108 -2.42 -9.52 11.22
CA ARG A 108 -2.25 -10.43 12.36
C ARG A 108 -3.53 -11.21 12.57
N HIS A 109 -3.40 -12.50 12.89
CA HIS A 109 -4.50 -13.30 13.40
C HIS A 109 -4.84 -12.95 14.85
N MET A 110 -3.87 -12.46 15.61
CA MET A 110 -4.09 -12.01 16.99
C MET A 110 -4.78 -10.63 16.99
N PRO A 111 -5.88 -10.45 17.74
CA PRO A 111 -6.55 -9.17 17.88
C PRO A 111 -5.61 -8.07 18.40
N SER A 112 -5.77 -6.86 17.88
CA SER A 112 -4.93 -5.71 18.21
C SER A 112 -4.94 -5.36 19.71
N GLN A 113 -6.06 -5.59 20.40
CA GLN A 113 -6.19 -5.38 21.84
C GLN A 113 -5.27 -6.30 22.65
N ASP A 114 -5.10 -7.56 22.20
CA ASP A 114 -4.26 -8.54 22.88
C ASP A 114 -2.79 -8.20 22.64
N ILE A 115 -2.45 -7.79 21.40
CA ILE A 115 -1.14 -7.24 21.06
C ILE A 115 -0.81 -6.07 21.99
N ALA A 116 -1.70 -5.10 22.17
CA ALA A 116 -1.46 -3.95 23.05
C ALA A 116 -1.19 -4.35 24.51
N VAL A 117 -1.90 -5.36 25.03
CA VAL A 117 -1.69 -5.89 26.38
C VAL A 117 -0.32 -6.55 26.49
N ILE A 118 0.06 -7.38 25.51
CA ILE A 118 1.34 -8.09 25.47
C ILE A 118 2.49 -7.10 25.32
N THR A 119 2.42 -6.15 24.38
CA THR A 119 3.42 -5.08 24.17
C THR A 119 3.73 -4.37 25.48
N LYS A 120 2.70 -3.97 26.23
CA LYS A 120 2.86 -3.30 27.52
C LYS A 120 3.50 -4.21 28.58
N ALA A 121 3.08 -5.48 28.65
CA ALA A 121 3.62 -6.44 29.61
C ALA A 121 5.07 -6.84 29.30
N ALA A 122 5.43 -6.88 28.02
CA ALA A 122 6.74 -7.26 27.52
C ALA A 122 7.75 -6.09 27.55
N GLY A 123 7.27 -4.84 27.56
CA GLY A 123 8.14 -3.67 27.54
C GLY A 123 8.91 -3.50 26.22
N ILE A 124 8.44 -4.13 25.14
CA ILE A 124 9.01 -4.05 23.79
C ILE A 124 7.91 -3.91 22.76
N GLU A 125 8.22 -3.24 21.66
CA GLU A 125 7.38 -3.29 20.45
C GLU A 125 7.35 -4.70 19.86
N LEU A 126 6.21 -5.06 19.28
CA LEU A 126 6.01 -6.35 18.62
C LEU A 126 5.90 -6.08 17.11
N PRO A 127 7.01 -6.06 16.35
CA PRO A 127 6.98 -5.63 14.95
C PRO A 127 6.55 -6.72 13.96
N CYS A 128 6.25 -7.94 14.42
CA CYS A 128 6.01 -9.08 13.55
C CYS A 128 4.54 -9.29 13.22
N TYR A 129 4.27 -9.55 11.95
CA TYR A 129 2.94 -9.81 11.37
C TYR A 129 2.87 -11.24 10.82
N ASP A 130 1.66 -11.74 10.58
CA ASP A 130 1.44 -13.08 10.04
C ASP A 130 1.54 -13.12 8.52
N SER A 131 1.02 -12.10 7.84
CA SER A 131 0.99 -12.05 6.38
C SER A 131 0.90 -10.63 5.84
N LEU A 132 1.22 -10.47 4.56
CA LEU A 132 0.84 -9.31 3.77
C LEU A 132 -0.35 -9.67 2.88
N LEU A 133 -1.30 -8.75 2.75
CA LEU A 133 -2.54 -8.95 2.00
C LEU A 133 -2.66 -7.92 0.88
N PHE A 134 -3.31 -8.33 -0.21
CA PHE A 134 -3.83 -7.46 -1.27
C PHE A 134 -5.35 -7.46 -1.21
N ASN A 135 -6.00 -6.31 -1.03
CA ASN A 135 -7.46 -6.20 -0.96
C ASN A 135 -8.11 -7.22 0.00
N GLY A 136 -7.46 -7.50 1.13
CA GLY A 136 -7.92 -8.47 2.14
C GLY A 136 -7.69 -9.95 1.78
N LYS A 137 -6.95 -10.24 0.70
CA LYS A 137 -6.63 -11.59 0.21
C LYS A 137 -5.14 -11.87 0.35
N GLY A 138 -4.81 -13.06 0.84
CA GLY A 138 -3.44 -13.53 1.01
C GLY A 138 -3.39 -14.75 1.93
N SER A 139 -2.18 -15.26 2.15
CA SER A 139 -1.90 -16.45 2.95
C SER A 139 -0.68 -16.22 3.83
N VAL A 140 -0.52 -17.02 4.87
CA VAL A 140 0.74 -17.13 5.61
C VAL A 140 1.63 -18.13 4.88
N ASP A 141 2.74 -17.64 4.34
CA ASP A 141 3.76 -18.44 3.67
C ASP A 141 4.95 -18.67 4.62
N CYS A 142 5.03 -19.86 5.22
CA CYS A 142 6.13 -20.23 6.10
C CYS A 142 7.34 -20.73 5.30
N TRP A 143 8.42 -19.95 5.28
CA TRP A 143 9.63 -20.26 4.53
C TRP A 143 10.54 -21.24 5.27
N SER A 144 11.35 -21.98 4.50
CA SER A 144 12.36 -22.85 5.10
C SER A 144 13.48 -22.02 5.73
N PRO A 145 14.15 -22.50 6.80
CA PRO A 145 15.28 -21.81 7.41
C PRO A 145 16.41 -21.49 6.41
N GLU A 146 16.65 -22.37 5.44
CA GLU A 146 17.66 -22.18 4.39
C GLU A 146 17.28 -21.02 3.48
N TYR A 147 16.00 -20.93 3.10
CA TYR A 147 15.50 -19.85 2.27
C TYR A 147 15.53 -18.51 2.99
N ILE A 148 15.10 -18.49 4.27
CA ILE A 148 15.21 -17.31 5.14
C ILE A 148 16.66 -16.82 5.18
N ALA A 149 17.61 -17.71 5.46
CA ALA A 149 19.03 -17.35 5.51
C ALA A 149 19.57 -16.84 4.17
N PHE A 150 19.09 -17.39 3.05
CA PHE A 150 19.45 -16.96 1.70
C PHE A 150 19.00 -15.52 1.40
N VAL A 151 17.79 -15.14 1.82
CA VAL A 151 17.22 -13.81 1.52
C VAL A 151 17.54 -12.74 2.56
N LEU A 152 18.26 -13.05 3.65
CA LEU A 152 18.66 -12.02 4.63
C LEU A 152 19.49 -10.90 4.01
N THR A 153 19.08 -9.66 4.29
CA THR A 153 19.84 -8.46 3.92
C THR A 153 21.09 -8.29 4.80
N SER A 154 22.02 -7.44 4.36
CA SER A 154 23.23 -7.09 5.13
C SER A 154 22.87 -6.48 6.49
N ASP A 155 21.89 -5.58 6.53
CA ASP A 155 21.47 -4.93 7.78
C ASP A 155 20.88 -5.96 8.75
N GLN A 156 19.98 -6.84 8.27
CA GLN A 156 19.41 -7.89 9.10
C GLN A 156 20.48 -8.83 9.69
N LYS A 157 21.52 -9.17 8.92
CA LYS A 157 22.68 -9.93 9.41
C LYS A 157 23.46 -9.17 10.49
N THR A 158 23.61 -7.85 10.35
CA THR A 158 24.23 -7.00 11.37
C THR A 158 23.41 -7.02 12.66
N TYR A 159 22.09 -6.84 12.61
CA TYR A 159 21.23 -6.87 13.81
C TYR A 159 21.26 -8.23 14.51
N LEU A 160 21.26 -9.32 13.75
CA LEU A 160 21.47 -10.67 14.30
C LEU A 160 22.80 -10.77 15.06
N GLY A 161 23.89 -10.28 14.45
CA GLY A 161 25.22 -10.26 15.06
C GLY A 161 25.26 -9.45 16.36
N LEU A 162 24.64 -8.25 16.39
CA LEU A 162 24.55 -7.42 17.59
C LEU A 162 23.79 -8.11 18.73
N GLY A 163 22.78 -8.92 18.39
CA GLY A 163 21.96 -9.66 19.36
C GLY A 163 22.47 -11.08 19.68
N ASN A 164 23.67 -11.46 19.22
CA ASN A 164 24.21 -12.82 19.34
C ASN A 164 23.26 -13.92 18.83
N ALA A 165 22.54 -13.64 17.74
CA ALA A 165 21.69 -14.58 17.05
C ALA A 165 22.27 -14.94 15.68
N THR A 166 21.95 -16.13 15.17
CA THR A 166 22.48 -16.65 13.91
C THR A 166 21.45 -16.72 12.79
N SER A 167 20.16 -16.64 13.12
CA SER A 167 19.07 -16.72 12.16
C SER A 167 17.85 -15.93 12.59
N PHE A 168 17.00 -15.61 11.63
CA PHE A 168 15.62 -15.21 11.89
C PHE A 168 14.82 -16.43 12.38
N THR A 169 13.67 -16.18 12.99
CA THR A 169 12.72 -17.20 13.44
C THR A 169 11.99 -17.85 12.26
N ALA A 170 11.20 -18.90 12.52
CA ALA A 170 10.37 -19.53 11.48
C ALA A 170 9.29 -18.58 10.91
N LYS A 171 8.93 -17.53 11.65
CA LYS A 171 8.04 -16.44 11.19
C LYS A 171 8.74 -15.39 10.31
N GLY A 172 10.03 -15.59 10.02
CA GLY A 172 10.85 -14.60 9.32
C GLY A 172 11.12 -13.37 10.17
N CYS A 173 11.11 -13.46 11.49
CA CYS A 173 11.34 -12.32 12.39
C CYS A 173 12.75 -12.28 12.95
N LEU A 174 13.23 -11.10 13.32
CA LEU A 174 14.27 -11.00 14.34
C LEU A 174 13.78 -11.71 15.61
N PRO A 175 14.61 -12.56 16.25
CA PRO A 175 14.23 -13.18 17.51
C PRO A 175 13.87 -12.13 18.56
N GLY A 176 12.85 -12.39 19.39
CA GLY A 176 12.42 -11.45 20.42
C GLY A 176 13.55 -11.00 21.36
N LYS A 177 14.54 -11.86 21.61
CA LYS A 177 15.76 -11.52 22.35
C LYS A 177 16.61 -10.46 21.65
N VAL A 178 16.76 -10.54 20.33
CA VAL A 178 17.49 -9.51 19.56
C VAL A 178 16.74 -8.19 19.63
N ILE A 179 15.40 -8.21 19.53
CA ILE A 179 14.58 -7.01 19.68
C ILE A 179 14.78 -6.40 21.08
N ALA A 180 14.69 -7.20 22.14
CA ALA A 180 14.87 -6.72 23.51
C ALA A 180 16.27 -6.15 23.77
N ASP A 181 17.31 -6.86 23.34
CA ASP A 181 18.69 -6.54 23.70
C ASP A 181 19.31 -5.45 22.82
N VAL A 182 18.86 -5.34 21.57
CA VAL A 182 19.44 -4.41 20.57
C VAL A 182 18.52 -3.24 20.29
N ILE A 183 17.24 -3.49 20.00
CA ILE A 183 16.29 -2.44 19.59
C ILE A 183 15.74 -1.70 20.81
N ALA A 184 15.33 -2.44 21.85
CA ALA A 184 14.84 -1.90 23.11
C ALA A 184 15.96 -1.74 24.17
N ALA A 185 17.22 -1.67 23.72
CA ALA A 185 18.37 -1.57 24.59
C ALA A 185 18.23 -0.40 25.58
N GLY A 186 18.45 -0.68 26.87
CA GLY A 186 18.34 0.32 27.94
C GLY A 186 16.95 0.47 28.56
N TYR A 187 15.94 -0.27 28.08
CA TYR A 187 14.60 -0.32 28.67
C TYR A 187 14.35 -1.65 29.40
N PRO A 188 13.52 -1.68 30.47
CA PRO A 188 13.10 -2.92 31.09
C PRO A 188 12.24 -3.76 30.14
N THR A 189 12.62 -5.02 29.92
CA THR A 189 11.91 -5.95 29.03
C THR A 189 11.53 -7.24 29.77
N ASN A 190 10.46 -7.90 29.32
CA ASN A 190 9.95 -9.14 29.87
C ASN A 190 9.48 -10.07 28.74
N LEU A 191 10.43 -10.80 28.14
CA LEU A 191 10.12 -11.72 27.04
C LEU A 191 9.25 -12.91 27.47
N SER A 192 9.19 -13.24 28.76
CA SER A 192 8.28 -14.29 29.26
C SER A 192 6.80 -13.90 29.14
N ALA A 193 6.49 -12.62 28.94
CA ALA A 193 5.13 -12.16 28.65
C ALA A 193 4.75 -12.34 27.16
N VAL A 194 5.70 -12.66 26.28
CA VAL A 194 5.46 -12.74 24.83
C VAL A 194 5.17 -14.20 24.44
N PRO A 195 3.98 -14.52 23.91
CA PRO A 195 3.69 -15.83 23.35
C PRO A 195 4.58 -16.13 22.15
N SER A 196 4.95 -17.40 21.97
CA SER A 196 5.78 -17.85 20.83
C SER A 196 5.19 -17.48 19.47
N ASP A 197 3.86 -17.36 19.37
CA ASP A 197 3.19 -17.07 18.11
C ASP A 197 3.45 -15.65 17.58
N ILE A 198 3.96 -14.75 18.42
CA ILE A 198 4.33 -13.39 18.00
C ILE A 198 5.62 -13.40 17.17
N PHE A 199 6.64 -14.13 17.60
CA PHE A 199 7.97 -14.09 16.97
C PHE A 199 8.37 -15.41 16.34
N ASP A 200 8.09 -16.53 16.99
CA ASP A 200 8.75 -17.81 16.70
C ASP A 200 7.91 -18.70 15.79
N THR A 201 6.62 -18.84 16.07
CA THR A 201 5.73 -19.75 15.34
C THR A 201 5.28 -19.15 14.02
N CYS A 202 5.42 -19.93 12.95
CA CYS A 202 4.72 -19.71 11.70
C CYS A 202 3.72 -20.84 11.45
N THR A 203 2.45 -20.50 11.29
CA THR A 203 1.40 -21.47 10.96
C THR A 203 0.87 -21.14 9.56
N PRO A 204 1.12 -21.99 8.55
CA PRO A 204 0.72 -21.68 7.20
C PRO A 204 -0.81 -21.64 7.10
N SER A 205 -1.32 -20.77 6.24
CA SER A 205 -2.75 -20.65 5.97
C SER A 205 -3.03 -20.78 4.48
N ASN A 206 -4.28 -21.07 4.14
CA ASN A 206 -4.73 -21.15 2.76
C ASN A 206 -5.81 -20.10 2.50
N GLY A 207 -5.40 -18.94 2.02
CA GLY A 207 -6.30 -17.88 1.58
C GLY A 207 -6.33 -17.74 0.06
N THR A 208 -7.33 -17.00 -0.43
CA THR A 208 -7.42 -16.64 -1.84
C THR A 208 -6.34 -15.62 -2.22
N LYS A 209 -5.96 -15.56 -3.50
CA LYS A 209 -5.10 -14.49 -4.04
C LYS A 209 -5.92 -13.43 -4.75
N GLU A 210 -5.43 -12.19 -4.72
CA GLU A 210 -6.01 -11.12 -5.52
C GLU A 210 -5.61 -11.29 -6.99
N VAL A 211 -6.59 -11.14 -7.89
CA VAL A 211 -6.40 -11.20 -9.33
C VAL A 211 -7.07 -10.00 -9.96
N ILE A 212 -6.28 -9.13 -10.59
CA ILE A 212 -6.75 -8.01 -11.40
C ILE A 212 -6.81 -8.48 -12.85
N THR A 213 -8.01 -8.65 -13.39
CA THR A 213 -8.20 -9.08 -14.78
C THR A 213 -8.35 -7.88 -15.69
N VAL A 214 -7.54 -7.84 -16.76
CA VAL A 214 -7.61 -6.82 -17.79
C VAL A 214 -7.80 -7.49 -19.14
N THR A 215 -8.80 -7.06 -19.89
CA THR A 215 -9.08 -7.59 -21.23
C THR A 215 -8.97 -6.49 -22.27
N LYS A 216 -8.23 -6.77 -23.35
CA LYS A 216 -8.21 -5.96 -24.57
C LYS A 216 -9.23 -6.53 -25.56
N LYS A 217 -10.20 -5.71 -25.94
CA LYS A 217 -11.28 -6.08 -26.85
C LYS A 217 -10.88 -5.86 -28.32
N PRO A 218 -11.53 -6.52 -29.28
CA PRO A 218 -11.39 -6.20 -30.70
C PRO A 218 -11.68 -4.71 -30.94
N GLY A 219 -10.79 -4.02 -31.66
CA GLY A 219 -10.92 -2.59 -31.95
C GLY A 219 -10.28 -1.65 -30.92
N ASP A 220 -9.81 -2.15 -29.77
CA ASP A 220 -8.93 -1.36 -28.90
C ASP A 220 -7.58 -1.15 -29.60
N HIS A 221 -7.17 0.10 -29.83
CA HIS A 221 -5.84 0.40 -30.41
C HIS A 221 -4.70 0.15 -29.41
N GLU A 222 -4.93 0.44 -28.13
CA GLU A 222 -3.96 0.27 -27.06
C GLU A 222 -4.69 -0.03 -25.74
N LYS A 223 -4.02 -0.78 -24.85
CA LYS A 223 -4.54 -1.09 -23.52
C LYS A 223 -3.60 -0.56 -22.43
N TRP A 224 -4.20 0.11 -21.46
CA TRP A 224 -3.57 0.56 -20.24
C TRP A 224 -4.44 0.15 -19.06
N VAL A 225 -3.81 -0.05 -17.90
CA VAL A 225 -4.49 -0.21 -16.62
C VAL A 225 -3.94 0.81 -15.64
N ALA A 226 -4.82 1.38 -14.81
CA ALA A 226 -4.43 2.23 -13.71
C ALA A 226 -4.76 1.54 -12.39
N LEU A 227 -3.80 1.53 -11.48
CA LEU A 227 -3.95 0.97 -10.13
C LEU A 227 -3.65 2.06 -9.12
N ASP A 228 -4.44 2.13 -8.07
CA ASP A 228 -4.20 3.00 -6.92
C ASP A 228 -3.67 2.15 -5.78
N VAL A 229 -2.34 2.09 -5.65
CA VAL A 229 -1.64 1.35 -4.60
C VAL A 229 -1.74 2.15 -3.31
N ILE A 230 -2.42 1.60 -2.30
CA ILE A 230 -2.69 2.28 -1.03
C ILE A 230 -2.03 1.50 0.10
N GLY A 231 -1.04 2.10 0.76
CA GLY A 231 -0.36 1.56 1.93
C GLY A 231 -1.24 1.68 3.17
N THR A 232 -1.93 0.60 3.53
CA THR A 232 -2.86 0.58 4.69
C THR A 232 -2.24 -0.04 5.94
N PHE A 233 -0.91 -0.13 6.02
CA PHE A 233 -0.19 -0.90 7.04
C PHE A 233 -0.42 -0.40 8.47
N GLY A 234 -0.37 -1.30 9.44
CA GLY A 234 -0.16 -0.97 10.85
C GLY A 234 1.27 -0.54 11.14
N LEU A 235 2.26 -1.19 10.51
CA LEU A 235 3.67 -0.92 10.76
C LEU A 235 4.60 -1.11 9.56
N VAL A 236 4.39 -2.16 8.76
CA VAL A 236 5.33 -2.61 7.73
C VAL A 236 5.44 -1.59 6.61
N THR A 237 6.66 -1.43 6.08
CA THR A 237 6.90 -0.77 4.79
C THR A 237 7.31 -1.83 3.78
N VAL A 238 6.81 -1.74 2.55
CA VAL A 238 7.06 -2.73 1.51
C VAL A 238 7.65 -2.09 0.26
N SER A 239 8.47 -2.84 -0.46
CA SER A 239 8.69 -2.60 -1.88
C SER A 239 7.55 -3.21 -2.68
N PHE A 240 7.05 -2.51 -3.69
CA PHE A 240 6.00 -2.95 -4.62
C PHE A 240 6.53 -2.99 -6.06
N SER A 241 6.20 -4.04 -6.80
CA SER A 241 6.48 -4.15 -8.24
C SER A 241 5.45 -5.01 -8.98
N ILE A 242 5.44 -4.90 -10.31
CA ILE A 242 4.73 -5.82 -11.20
C ILE A 242 5.78 -6.47 -12.10
N ASP A 243 6.03 -7.76 -11.93
CA ASP A 243 7.11 -8.45 -12.64
C ASP A 243 6.96 -8.27 -14.16
N GLY A 244 8.05 -7.91 -14.85
CA GLY A 244 8.10 -7.72 -16.30
C GLY A 244 7.39 -6.48 -16.84
N LEU A 245 6.74 -5.67 -15.99
CA LEU A 245 6.00 -4.49 -16.40
C LEU A 245 6.47 -3.24 -15.64
N SER A 246 7.08 -2.30 -16.36
CA SER A 246 7.32 -0.95 -15.83
C SER A 246 6.01 -0.18 -15.67
N MET A 247 5.99 0.78 -14.75
CA MET A 247 4.83 1.58 -14.41
C MET A 247 5.16 3.06 -14.35
N TYR A 248 4.24 3.89 -14.84
CA TYR A 248 4.30 5.34 -14.66
C TYR A 248 3.58 5.72 -13.36
N ILE A 249 4.29 6.27 -12.39
CA ILE A 249 3.65 6.96 -11.26
C ILE A 249 3.15 8.30 -11.80
N TYR A 250 1.84 8.55 -11.72
CA TYR A 250 1.24 9.80 -12.23
C TYR A 250 0.55 10.63 -11.15
N ALA A 251 0.25 10.03 -9.99
CA ALA A 251 -0.20 10.76 -8.81
C ALA A 251 0.42 10.18 -7.54
N VAL A 252 0.62 11.05 -6.55
CA VAL A 252 1.04 10.70 -5.18
C VAL A 252 0.08 11.41 -4.24
N ASP A 253 -0.48 10.67 -3.29
CA ASP A 253 -1.30 11.22 -2.21
C ASP A 253 -2.58 11.96 -2.67
N GLY A 254 -3.03 11.67 -3.88
CA GLY A 254 -4.18 12.28 -4.55
C GLY A 254 -3.79 13.38 -5.55
N GLU A 255 -2.55 13.85 -5.53
CA GLU A 255 -2.06 14.95 -6.35
C GLU A 255 -1.32 14.47 -7.58
N TYR A 256 -1.57 15.11 -8.74
CA TYR A 256 -0.86 14.80 -9.97
C TYR A 256 0.59 15.28 -9.90
N ILE A 257 1.50 14.42 -10.39
CA ILE A 257 2.92 14.72 -10.50
C ILE A 257 3.36 14.67 -11.96
N LYS A 258 4.57 15.17 -12.25
CA LYS A 258 5.23 14.84 -13.50
C LYS A 258 5.48 13.33 -13.53
N PRO A 259 4.99 12.58 -14.53
CA PRO A 259 5.02 11.13 -14.49
C PRO A 259 6.44 10.58 -14.44
N GLN A 260 6.65 9.56 -13.62
CA GLN A 260 7.95 8.89 -13.45
C GLN A 260 7.82 7.42 -13.85
N LEU A 261 8.63 6.98 -14.81
CA LEU A 261 8.70 5.58 -15.20
C LEU A 261 9.62 4.83 -14.25
N VAL A 262 9.08 3.79 -13.60
CA VAL A 262 9.79 2.97 -12.60
C VAL A 262 9.40 1.51 -12.75
N GLU A 263 10.16 0.63 -12.12
CA GLU A 263 9.89 -0.82 -12.04
C GLU A 263 9.54 -1.26 -10.62
N ALA A 264 9.92 -0.46 -9.61
CA ALA A 264 9.55 -0.67 -8.22
C ALA A 264 9.39 0.66 -7.46
N ILE A 265 8.53 0.65 -6.43
CA ILE A 265 8.31 1.77 -5.50
C ILE A 265 8.35 1.27 -4.07
N THR A 266 8.73 2.14 -3.14
CA THR A 266 8.51 1.88 -1.71
C THR A 266 7.13 2.40 -1.33
N VAL A 267 6.37 1.62 -0.57
CA VAL A 267 5.05 1.98 -0.05
C VAL A 267 5.08 1.86 1.47
N THR A 268 4.92 2.99 2.14
CA THR A 268 4.83 3.09 3.60
C THR A 268 3.37 3.25 4.04
N ASN A 269 3.11 3.09 5.34
CA ASN A 269 1.81 3.38 5.94
C ASN A 269 1.35 4.80 5.56
N GLY A 270 0.16 4.88 4.98
CA GLY A 270 -0.47 6.13 4.58
C GLY A 270 -0.18 6.55 3.15
N ASP A 271 0.82 5.98 2.47
CA ASP A 271 1.16 6.37 1.09
C ASP A 271 0.05 5.97 0.10
N ARG A 272 -0.17 6.82 -0.92
CA ARG A 272 -1.02 6.48 -2.06
C ARG A 272 -0.28 6.77 -3.36
N TYR A 273 -0.13 5.75 -4.20
CA TYR A 273 0.46 5.88 -5.52
C TYR A 273 -0.56 5.48 -6.59
N SER A 274 -0.88 6.40 -7.49
CA SER A 274 -1.59 6.04 -8.71
C SER A 274 -0.59 5.75 -9.81
N VAL A 275 -0.64 4.52 -10.32
CA VAL A 275 0.29 4.01 -11.34
C VAL A 275 -0.43 3.61 -12.62
N LEU A 276 0.22 3.83 -13.76
CA LEU A 276 -0.25 3.45 -15.08
C LEU A 276 0.67 2.40 -15.68
N VAL A 277 0.10 1.31 -16.16
CA VAL A 277 0.82 0.19 -16.76
C VAL A 277 0.35 0.00 -18.19
N ARG A 278 1.30 -0.05 -19.12
CA ARG A 278 1.04 -0.28 -20.54
C ARG A 278 0.97 -1.77 -20.82
N LEU A 279 -0.09 -2.22 -21.49
CA LEU A 279 -0.31 -3.62 -21.85
C LEU A 279 -0.37 -3.77 -23.37
N THR A 280 0.61 -4.47 -23.94
CA THR A 280 0.76 -4.58 -25.40
C THR A 280 0.22 -5.91 -25.91
N GLU A 281 -0.28 -5.95 -27.15
CA GLU A 281 -0.77 -7.19 -27.77
C GLU A 281 0.27 -8.32 -27.89
N ALA A 282 1.56 -7.98 -27.84
CA ALA A 282 2.64 -8.96 -27.91
C ALA A 282 2.80 -9.78 -26.61
N GLN A 283 2.13 -9.39 -25.53
CA GLN A 283 2.42 -9.87 -24.18
C GLN A 283 1.14 -10.20 -23.35
N PRO A 284 0.20 -11.04 -23.83
CA PRO A 284 -0.93 -11.49 -23.00
C PRO A 284 -0.52 -12.58 -22.01
N GLY A 285 -1.02 -12.51 -20.77
CA GLY A 285 -0.89 -13.53 -19.71
C GLY A 285 -0.74 -12.95 -18.30
N ASP A 286 -0.16 -13.74 -17.39
CA ASP A 286 -0.18 -13.48 -15.95
C ASP A 286 1.12 -12.88 -15.43
N TYR A 287 1.00 -11.73 -14.77
CA TYR A 287 2.10 -10.97 -14.20
C TYR A 287 1.98 -10.93 -12.67
N PRO A 288 2.93 -11.51 -11.93
CA PRO A 288 2.96 -11.38 -10.49
C PRO A 288 3.09 -9.91 -10.06
N ILE A 289 2.15 -9.44 -9.26
CA ILE A 289 2.26 -8.22 -8.47
C ILE A 289 2.90 -8.63 -7.14
N ARG A 290 4.00 -8.01 -6.75
CA ARG A 290 4.76 -8.38 -5.55
C ARG A 290 4.79 -7.25 -4.55
N ILE A 291 4.68 -7.63 -3.28
CA ILE A 291 5.10 -6.82 -2.15
C ILE A 291 6.05 -7.60 -1.27
N ALA A 292 7.10 -6.96 -0.80
CA ALA A 292 8.03 -7.55 0.16
C ALA A 292 8.47 -6.50 1.18
N SER A 293 8.43 -6.88 2.45
CA SER A 293 8.87 -6.06 3.58
C SER A 293 10.32 -5.62 3.38
N VAL A 294 10.54 -4.32 3.51
CA VAL A 294 11.89 -3.73 3.62
C VAL A 294 12.25 -3.45 5.10
N ALA A 295 11.39 -3.86 6.03
CA ALA A 295 11.63 -3.67 7.45
C ALA A 295 12.76 -4.58 7.93
N THR A 296 13.65 -4.02 8.76
CA THR A 296 14.74 -4.80 9.37
C THR A 296 14.20 -5.91 10.29
N ALA A 297 13.06 -5.68 10.94
CA ALA A 297 12.53 -6.57 11.96
C ALA A 297 11.92 -7.87 11.41
N GLN A 298 11.47 -7.90 10.16
CA GLN A 298 10.79 -9.06 9.60
C GLN A 298 10.94 -9.16 8.08
N LEU A 299 11.31 -10.36 7.62
CA LEU A 299 11.14 -10.84 6.26
C LEU A 299 9.70 -11.32 6.06
N LEU A 300 8.99 -10.69 5.14
CA LEU A 300 7.60 -11.01 4.83
C LEU A 300 7.32 -10.59 3.39
N ALA A 301 6.70 -11.44 2.58
CA ALA A 301 6.35 -11.12 1.20
C ALA A 301 4.99 -11.72 0.82
N ALA A 302 4.34 -11.12 -0.16
CA ALA A 302 3.09 -11.62 -0.73
C ALA A 302 3.02 -11.33 -2.23
N SER A 303 2.09 -12.02 -2.90
CA SER A 303 1.83 -11.83 -4.32
C SER A 303 0.34 -11.80 -4.65
N ALA A 304 0.01 -10.97 -5.62
CA ALA A 304 -1.23 -10.96 -6.39
C ALA A 304 -0.91 -11.17 -7.87
N THR A 305 -1.94 -11.23 -8.72
CA THR A 305 -1.77 -11.43 -10.17
C THR A 305 -2.45 -10.33 -10.95
N LEU A 306 -1.74 -9.68 -11.88
CA LEU A 306 -2.33 -8.95 -12.99
C LEU A 306 -2.46 -9.92 -14.17
N SER A 307 -3.70 -10.29 -14.50
CA SER A 307 -3.99 -11.24 -15.57
C SER A 307 -4.50 -10.49 -16.81
N TYR A 308 -3.74 -10.52 -17.90
CA TYR A 308 -4.02 -9.75 -19.10
C TYR A 308 -4.38 -10.63 -20.30
N HIS A 309 -5.59 -10.46 -20.84
CA HIS A 309 -6.12 -11.23 -21.96
C HIS A 309 -6.38 -10.37 -23.20
N VAL A 310 -6.27 -10.99 -24.39
CA VAL A 310 -6.59 -10.38 -25.68
C VAL A 310 -7.63 -11.28 -26.38
N GLU A 311 -8.88 -10.84 -26.48
CA GLU A 311 -10.04 -11.69 -26.88
C GLU A 311 -9.89 -12.41 -28.26
N THR A 312 -9.06 -11.90 -29.16
CA THR A 312 -8.88 -12.48 -30.52
C THR A 312 -7.77 -13.51 -30.62
N ARG A 313 -6.94 -13.68 -29.58
CA ARG A 313 -5.97 -14.77 -29.47
C ARG A 313 -6.48 -15.70 -28.38
N GLY A 314 -6.70 -16.98 -28.69
CA GLY A 314 -7.10 -17.97 -27.69
C GLY A 314 -6.18 -17.93 -26.46
N ASP A 315 -6.75 -18.22 -25.28
CA ASP A 315 -6.00 -18.16 -24.02
C ASP A 315 -4.77 -19.08 -24.06
N ALA A 316 -3.68 -18.58 -23.50
CA ALA A 316 -2.40 -19.24 -23.27
C ALA A 316 -1.53 -19.52 -24.51
N GLN A 317 -0.73 -18.53 -24.89
CA GLN A 317 0.69 -18.84 -25.14
C GLN A 317 1.39 -18.70 -23.79
N ASN A 318 2.08 -19.77 -23.34
CA ASN A 318 2.96 -19.75 -22.17
C ASN A 318 3.85 -18.50 -22.26
N ILE A 319 3.56 -17.44 -21.49
CA ILE A 319 4.52 -16.34 -21.37
C ILE A 319 5.76 -16.93 -20.68
N PRO A 320 6.98 -16.63 -21.15
CA PRO A 320 8.16 -16.69 -20.30
C PRO A 320 7.88 -16.12 -18.90
N SER A 321 8.34 -16.76 -17.83
CA SER A 321 8.21 -16.21 -16.48
C SER A 321 8.64 -14.72 -16.48
N PRO A 322 7.74 -13.77 -16.16
CA PRO A 322 8.07 -12.36 -16.24
C PRO A 322 9.30 -12.02 -15.41
N THR A 323 10.12 -11.07 -15.89
CA THR A 323 11.34 -10.66 -15.18
C THR A 323 10.99 -10.09 -13.80
N ARG A 324 11.55 -10.71 -12.77
CA ARG A 324 11.34 -10.30 -11.38
C ARG A 324 12.13 -9.03 -11.06
N TYR A 325 11.47 -8.02 -10.49
CA TYR A 325 12.11 -6.74 -10.15
C TYR A 325 12.57 -6.62 -8.69
N ILE A 326 11.82 -7.19 -7.75
CA ILE A 326 12.17 -7.18 -6.31
C ILE A 326 12.30 -8.60 -5.76
N GLN A 327 13.25 -8.79 -4.85
CA GLN A 327 13.44 -10.01 -4.07
C GLN A 327 12.42 -10.11 -2.93
N ASP A 328 12.31 -11.27 -2.27
CA ASP A 328 11.38 -11.48 -1.13
C ASP A 328 11.81 -10.76 0.17
N ASN A 329 12.93 -10.04 0.13
CA ASN A 329 13.40 -9.11 1.18
C ASN A 329 13.23 -7.63 0.79
N GLY A 330 12.48 -7.34 -0.29
CA GLY A 330 12.20 -6.00 -0.78
C GLY A 330 13.34 -5.32 -1.53
N LEU A 331 14.55 -5.90 -1.57
CA LEU A 331 15.64 -5.32 -2.35
C LEU A 331 15.45 -5.57 -3.86
N PRO A 332 15.96 -4.67 -4.72
CA PRO A 332 15.95 -4.91 -6.16
C PRO A 332 16.73 -6.17 -6.53
N THR A 333 16.32 -6.87 -7.59
CA THR A 333 17.02 -8.07 -8.08
C THR A 333 18.35 -7.76 -8.75
N SER A 334 18.54 -6.53 -9.25
CA SER A 334 19.79 -6.04 -9.80
C SER A 334 19.88 -4.51 -9.70
N SER A 335 21.07 -3.95 -9.94
CA SER A 335 21.26 -2.49 -10.03
C SER A 335 20.65 -1.85 -11.28
N SER A 336 20.15 -2.64 -12.24
CA SER A 336 19.45 -2.10 -13.41
C SER A 336 17.98 -1.83 -13.15
N VAL A 337 17.43 -2.35 -12.05
CA VAL A 337 16.02 -2.14 -11.68
C VAL A 337 15.84 -0.66 -11.29
N THR A 338 14.97 0.03 -12.02
CA THR A 338 14.70 1.45 -11.79
C THR A 338 13.70 1.60 -10.65
N CYS A 339 14.21 1.84 -9.45
CA CYS A 339 13.38 2.16 -8.28
C CYS A 339 13.10 3.67 -8.22
N ARG A 340 11.93 4.05 -7.71
CA ARG A 340 11.67 5.45 -7.35
C ARG A 340 12.71 5.93 -6.34
N ASN A 341 13.20 7.16 -6.55
CA ASN A 341 14.08 7.82 -5.61
C ASN A 341 13.25 8.59 -4.56
N GLU A 342 13.12 8.03 -3.35
CA GLU A 342 12.35 8.65 -2.26
C GLU A 342 12.98 9.94 -1.71
N ALA A 343 14.28 10.16 -1.93
CA ALA A 343 14.95 11.40 -1.52
C ALA A 343 14.78 12.55 -2.53
N ALA A 344 14.30 12.26 -3.75
CA ALA A 344 14.08 13.27 -4.77
C ALA A 344 12.70 13.93 -4.59
N LEU A 345 12.69 15.26 -4.54
CA LEU A 345 11.44 16.03 -4.53
C LEU A 345 10.59 15.68 -5.76
N MET A 346 9.34 15.34 -5.51
CA MET A 346 8.36 15.11 -6.57
C MET A 346 8.00 16.45 -7.22
N ALA A 347 8.30 16.59 -8.51
CA ALA A 347 7.90 17.76 -9.25
C ALA A 347 6.38 17.73 -9.45
N ALA A 348 5.65 18.57 -8.70
CA ALA A 348 4.22 18.76 -8.85
C ALA A 348 3.86 19.08 -10.31
N PHE A 349 2.74 18.51 -10.77
CA PHE A 349 2.18 18.89 -12.06
C PHE A 349 1.36 20.17 -11.91
N ASN A 350 1.98 21.30 -12.23
CA ASN A 350 1.26 22.56 -12.42
C ASN A 350 0.68 22.58 -13.84
N GLY A 351 -0.57 22.15 -13.99
CA GLY A 351 -1.31 22.31 -15.24
C GLY A 351 -1.39 23.80 -15.66
N PRO A 352 -1.74 24.09 -16.93
CA PRO A 352 -1.95 25.48 -17.35
C PRO A 352 -2.98 26.13 -16.41
N ARG A 353 -2.56 27.15 -15.67
CA ARG A 353 -3.43 27.98 -14.83
C ARG A 353 -4.41 28.70 -15.75
N TRP A 354 -5.57 28.12 -15.98
CA TRP A 354 -6.72 28.90 -16.41
C TRP A 354 -7.12 29.74 -15.22
N LEU A 355 -6.87 31.05 -15.31
CA LEU A 355 -7.45 32.02 -14.39
C LEU A 355 -8.96 31.79 -14.39
N ILE A 356 -9.46 31.10 -13.37
CA ILE A 356 -10.88 31.17 -13.03
C ILE A 356 -11.10 32.64 -12.72
N GLY A 357 -11.73 33.35 -13.66
CA GLY A 357 -12.04 34.75 -13.50
C GLY A 357 -12.73 34.93 -12.16
N ALA A 358 -12.11 35.72 -11.28
CA ALA A 358 -12.76 36.20 -10.08
C ALA A 358 -13.97 37.02 -10.52
N SER A 359 -15.12 36.38 -10.66
CA SER A 359 -16.41 37.04 -10.63
C SER A 359 -16.56 37.58 -9.21
N THR A 360 -16.18 38.84 -9.03
CA THR A 360 -16.48 39.63 -7.84
C THR A 360 -18.00 39.75 -7.70
N ALA A 361 -18.62 38.77 -7.06
CA ALA A 361 -19.94 38.94 -6.49
C ALA A 361 -19.77 39.62 -5.13
N THR A 362 -19.85 40.95 -5.14
CA THR A 362 -20.08 41.74 -3.92
C THR A 362 -21.43 41.33 -3.33
N PRO A 363 -21.50 40.93 -2.05
CA PRO A 363 -22.79 40.75 -1.40
C PRO A 363 -23.36 42.13 -1.04
N SER A 364 -24.45 42.52 -1.70
CA SER A 364 -25.30 43.62 -1.25
C SER A 364 -26.01 43.20 0.04
N LEU A 365 -25.52 43.70 1.17
CA LEU A 365 -26.26 43.72 2.43
C LEU A 365 -27.42 44.72 2.28
N HIS A 366 -28.65 44.21 2.21
CA HIS A 366 -29.83 44.99 2.52
C HIS A 366 -30.19 44.76 3.99
N THR A 367 -30.07 45.82 4.78
CA THR A 367 -30.77 46.04 6.04
C THR A 367 -32.23 46.36 5.81
#